data_AF-A0A521Q186-F1
#
_entry.id   AF-A0A521Q186-F1
#
_cell.length_a   1.000
_cell.length_b   1.000
_cell.length_c   1.000
_cell.angle_alpha   90.00
_cell.angle_beta   90.00
_cell.angle_gamma   90.00
#
_symmetry.space_group_name_H-M   'P 1'
#
loop_
_entity.id
_entity.type
_entity.pdbx_description
1 polymer ?
#
loop_
_entity_poly.entity_id
_entity_poly.type
_entity_poly.pdbx_seq_one_letter_code
_entity_poly.pdbx_strand_id
1 'polypeptide(L)'
;MHQITSSSDWTDVHAVFKRNFPACQDDGLYSDGYTNLVVGVLAMQWGDLHTLDELTARDDAFKKFVLRHIAISAGEDNLLRVLRSAQADCPKNSARLCKEIAARSKRALNGKK
;
A
#
# COMPACT_ATOMS: atom_id res chain seq x y z
N MET A 1 4.18 -19.09 10.06
CA MET A 1 3.55 -17.82 9.64
C MET A 1 4.09 -16.73 10.55
N HIS A 2 5.03 -15.90 10.07
CA HIS A 2 5.46 -14.74 10.86
C HIS A 2 4.27 -13.78 10.94
N GLN A 3 3.88 -13.44 12.17
CA GLN A 3 2.81 -12.51 12.43
C GLN A 3 3.16 -11.17 11.80
N ILE A 4 2.26 -10.65 10.97
CA ILE A 4 2.27 -9.24 10.57
C ILE A 4 1.81 -8.48 11.82
N THR A 5 2.78 -8.11 12.67
CA THR A 5 2.51 -7.35 13.89
C THR A 5 2.26 -5.89 13.55
N SER A 6 1.55 -5.21 14.45
CA SER A 6 1.06 -3.82 14.40
C SER A 6 2.12 -2.71 14.22
N SER A 7 3.34 -3.04 13.77
CA SER A 7 4.50 -2.14 13.71
C SER A 7 5.33 -2.28 12.43
N SER A 8 4.80 -2.89 11.35
CA SER A 8 5.54 -2.99 10.09
C SER A 8 5.72 -1.61 9.46
N ASP A 9 6.96 -1.15 9.32
CA ASP A 9 7.29 0.03 8.52
C ASP A 9 7.40 -0.34 7.02
N TRP A 10 7.65 0.64 6.15
CA TRP A 10 7.75 0.36 4.71
C TRP A 10 8.96 -0.50 4.32
N THR A 11 10.01 -0.50 5.14
CA THR A 11 11.19 -1.34 4.94
C THR A 11 10.85 -2.81 5.15
N ASP A 12 10.07 -3.12 6.18
CA ASP A 12 9.58 -4.47 6.44
C ASP A 12 8.66 -4.98 5.32
N VAL A 13 7.73 -4.13 4.86
CA VAL A 13 6.84 -4.48 3.74
C VAL A 13 7.65 -4.75 2.47
N HIS A 14 8.69 -3.95 2.19
CA HIS A 14 9.59 -4.19 1.07
C HIS A 14 10.37 -5.49 1.25
N ALA A 15 10.89 -5.78 2.44
CA ALA A 15 11.62 -7.00 2.73
C ALA A 15 10.73 -8.25 2.53
N VAL A 16 9.47 -8.20 2.97
CA VAL A 16 8.47 -9.26 2.73
C VAL A 16 8.26 -9.46 1.22
N PHE A 17 8.03 -8.36 0.49
CA PHE A 17 7.90 -8.42 -0.97
C PHE A 17 9.12 -9.06 -1.64
N LYS A 18 10.33 -8.63 -1.30
CA LYS A 18 11.57 -9.16 -1.89
C LYS A 18 11.84 -10.63 -1.57
N ARG A 19 11.47 -11.07 -0.36
CA ARG A 19 11.67 -12.47 0.07
C ARG A 19 10.67 -13.42 -0.60
N ASN A 20 9.44 -12.97 -0.77
CA ASN A 20 8.37 -13.84 -1.22
C ASN A 20 8.15 -13.76 -2.73
N PHE A 21 8.46 -12.66 -3.40
CA PHE A 21 8.22 -12.53 -4.83
C PHE A 21 9.44 -13.02 -5.65
N PRO A 22 9.25 -13.87 -6.68
CA PRO A 22 7.98 -14.35 -7.24
C PRO A 22 7.47 -15.68 -6.67
N ALA A 23 8.15 -16.28 -5.69
CA ALA A 23 7.84 -17.62 -5.16
C ALA A 23 6.42 -17.77 -4.58
N CYS A 24 5.93 -16.75 -3.87
CA CYS A 24 4.55 -16.58 -3.46
C CYS A 24 3.89 -15.59 -4.41
N GLN A 25 3.23 -16.12 -5.43
CA GLN A 25 2.56 -15.31 -6.43
C GLN A 25 1.48 -14.43 -5.78
N ASP A 26 1.31 -13.24 -6.36
CA ASP A 26 0.32 -12.25 -5.93
C ASP A 26 -1.07 -12.60 -6.51
N ASP A 27 -1.50 -13.84 -6.23
CA ASP A 27 -2.76 -14.43 -6.63
C ASP A 27 -3.37 -15.24 -5.47
N GLY A 28 -4.66 -15.56 -5.61
CA GLY A 28 -5.41 -16.40 -4.69
C GLY A 28 -5.20 -16.03 -3.21
N LEU A 29 -4.75 -17.01 -2.43
CA LEU A 29 -4.65 -16.95 -0.98
C LEU A 29 -3.67 -15.88 -0.46
N TYR A 30 -2.61 -15.56 -1.20
CA TYR A 30 -1.59 -14.60 -0.74
C TYR A 30 -1.99 -13.14 -1.03
N SER A 31 -2.79 -12.91 -2.06
CA SER A 31 -3.24 -11.58 -2.49
C SER A 31 -3.99 -10.83 -1.38
N ASP A 32 -4.85 -11.52 -0.62
CA ASP A 32 -5.61 -10.90 0.48
C ASP A 32 -4.70 -10.52 1.66
N GLY A 33 -3.73 -11.37 1.99
CA GLY A 33 -2.74 -11.09 3.02
C GLY A 33 -1.90 -9.85 2.70
N TYR A 34 -1.41 -9.75 1.46
CA TYR A 34 -0.67 -8.57 0.99
C TYR A 34 -1.53 -7.31 0.92
N THR A 35 -2.79 -7.45 0.51
CA THR A 35 -3.74 -6.34 0.50
C THR A 35 -3.95 -5.76 1.88
N ASN A 36 -4.19 -6.63 2.87
CA ASN A 36 -4.36 -6.24 4.27
C ASN A 36 -3.08 -5.59 4.84
N LEU A 37 -1.90 -6.14 4.51
CA LEU A 37 -0.61 -5.55 4.90
C LEU A 37 -0.45 -4.12 4.35
N VAL A 38 -0.54 -3.95 3.03
CA VAL A 38 -0.29 -2.66 2.36
C VAL A 38 -1.27 -1.59 2.83
N VAL A 39 -2.56 -1.90 2.84
CA VAL A 39 -3.60 -0.93 3.17
C VAL A 39 -3.62 -0.65 4.68
N GLY A 40 -3.32 -1.65 5.51
CA GLY A 40 -3.17 -1.46 6.96
C GLY A 40 -2.01 -0.52 7.30
N VAL A 41 -0.83 -0.72 6.69
CA VAL A 41 0.34 0.15 6.91
C VAL A 41 0.05 1.57 6.43
N LEU A 42 -0.55 1.76 5.24
CA LEU A 42 -0.93 3.10 4.78
C LEU A 42 -1.91 3.80 5.73
N ALA A 43 -2.91 3.07 6.22
CA ALA A 43 -3.93 3.65 7.09
C ALA A 43 -3.36 4.02 8.48
N MET A 44 -2.43 3.23 9.01
CA MET A 44 -1.90 3.42 10.37
C MET A 44 -0.65 4.31 10.41
N GLN A 45 0.22 4.24 9.40
CA GLN A 45 1.56 4.84 9.41
C GLN A 45 1.79 5.79 8.23
N TRP A 46 0.80 6.64 7.95
CA TRP A 46 0.91 7.64 6.89
C TRP A 46 2.12 8.57 7.04
N GLY A 47 2.57 8.83 8.27
CA GLY A 47 3.76 9.65 8.54
C GLY A 47 5.06 9.13 7.91
N ASP A 48 5.13 7.83 7.60
CA ASP A 48 6.30 7.21 6.97
C ASP A 48 6.18 7.12 5.42
N LEU A 49 5.26 7.90 4.82
CA LEU A 49 5.06 7.89 3.37
C LEU A 49 6.33 8.27 2.59
N HIS A 50 7.24 9.04 3.20
CA HIS A 50 8.52 9.37 2.58
C HIS A 50 9.36 8.12 2.29
N THR A 51 9.44 7.17 3.23
CA THR A 51 10.16 5.90 3.05
C THR A 51 9.53 5.07 1.94
N LEU A 52 8.19 5.03 1.85
CA LEU A 52 7.51 4.39 0.73
C LEU A 52 7.87 5.04 -0.60
N ASP A 53 7.92 6.37 -0.65
CA ASP A 53 8.27 7.12 -1.86
C ASP A 53 9.69 6.80 -2.34
N GLU A 54 10.67 6.78 -1.43
CA GLU A 54 12.03 6.38 -1.75
C GLU A 54 12.14 4.93 -2.23
N LEU A 55 11.40 4.01 -1.59
CA LEU A 55 11.35 2.60 -1.97
C LEU A 55 10.72 2.41 -3.36
N THR A 56 9.62 3.09 -3.64
CA THR A 56 8.90 2.99 -4.91
C THR A 56 9.59 3.73 -6.05
N ALA A 57 10.44 4.71 -5.75
CA ALA A 57 11.32 5.35 -6.73
C ALA A 57 12.47 4.44 -7.19
N ARG A 58 12.95 3.53 -6.32
CA ARG A 58 14.06 2.59 -6.62
C ARG A 58 13.61 1.20 -7.08
N ASP A 59 12.38 0.80 -6.75
CA ASP A 59 11.84 -0.52 -7.06
C ASP A 59 10.44 -0.41 -7.69
N ASP A 60 10.42 -0.32 -9.03
CA ASP A 60 9.19 -0.22 -9.82
C ASP A 60 8.26 -1.43 -9.66
N ALA A 61 8.80 -2.62 -9.37
CA ALA A 61 8.01 -3.82 -9.13
C ALA A 61 7.27 -3.70 -7.79
N PHE A 62 7.97 -3.22 -6.76
CA PHE A 62 7.36 -2.93 -5.47
C PHE A 62 6.30 -1.84 -5.56
N LYS A 63 6.55 -0.78 -6.34
CA LYS A 63 5.56 0.26 -6.61
C LYS A 63 4.27 -0.30 -7.21
N LYS A 64 4.39 -1.15 -8.23
CA LYS A 64 3.24 -1.80 -8.87
C LYS A 64 2.48 -2.69 -7.90
N PHE A 65 3.19 -3.45 -7.07
CA PHE A 65 2.63 -4.27 -6.00
C PHE A 65 1.78 -3.43 -5.03
N VAL A 66 2.35 -2.36 -4.46
CA VAL A 66 1.63 -1.47 -3.53
C VAL A 66 0.37 -0.86 -4.17
N LEU A 67 0.51 -0.27 -5.37
CA LEU A 67 -0.61 0.38 -6.06
C LEU A 67 -1.69 -0.61 -6.53
N ARG A 68 -1.34 -1.86 -6.80
CA ARG A 68 -2.31 -2.92 -7.12
C ARG A 68 -3.13 -3.25 -5.88
N HIS A 69 -2.49 -3.48 -4.74
CA HIS A 69 -3.15 -3.83 -3.50
C HIS A 69 -4.11 -2.76 -2.98
N ILE A 70 -3.79 -1.48 -3.14
CA ILE A 70 -4.76 -0.40 -2.87
C ILE A 70 -5.99 -0.55 -3.77
N ALA A 71 -5.79 -0.81 -5.07
CA ALA A 71 -6.85 -0.80 -6.06
C ALA A 71 -7.82 -2.00 -5.99
N ILE A 72 -7.40 -3.10 -5.36
CA ILE A 72 -8.19 -4.32 -5.19
C ILE A 72 -8.70 -4.50 -3.75
N SER A 73 -8.36 -3.57 -2.84
CA SER A 73 -8.72 -3.68 -1.44
C SER A 73 -10.22 -3.63 -1.22
N ALA A 74 -10.70 -4.51 -0.35
CA ALA A 74 -12.07 -4.52 0.12
C ALA A 74 -12.28 -3.71 1.41
N GLY A 75 -11.23 -3.21 2.07
CA GLY A 75 -11.35 -2.48 3.33
C GLY A 75 -11.74 -1.01 3.13
N GLU A 76 -13.04 -0.71 3.12
CA GLU A 76 -13.57 0.63 2.84
C GLU A 76 -13.06 1.70 3.82
N ASP A 77 -13.11 1.45 5.13
CA ASP A 77 -12.66 2.40 6.15
C ASP A 77 -11.19 2.76 6.00
N ASN A 78 -10.34 1.76 5.74
CA ASN A 78 -8.92 1.98 5.50
C ASN A 78 -8.71 2.75 4.19
N LEU A 79 -9.43 2.43 3.11
CA LEU A 79 -9.33 3.14 1.84
C LEU A 79 -9.77 4.61 1.95
N LEU A 80 -10.82 4.90 2.72
CA LEU A 80 -11.27 6.26 3.00
C LEU A 80 -10.21 7.04 3.80
N ARG A 81 -9.59 6.40 4.80
CA ARG A 81 -8.49 7.01 5.59
C ARG A 81 -7.26 7.28 4.72
N VAL A 82 -6.86 6.31 3.90
CA VAL A 82 -5.76 6.44 2.93
C VAL A 82 -6.03 7.57 1.95
N LEU A 83 -7.25 7.63 1.38
CA LEU A 83 -7.65 8.65 0.44
C LEU A 83 -7.59 10.05 1.07
N ARG A 84 -8.16 10.19 2.27
CA ARG A 84 -8.13 11.47 3.02
C ARG A 84 -6.70 11.92 3.26
N SER A 85 -5.84 11.03 3.74
CA SER A 85 -4.43 11.34 4.04
C SER A 85 -3.66 11.71 2.76
N ALA A 86 -3.94 11.03 1.64
CA ALA A 86 -3.37 11.36 0.33
C ALA A 86 -3.76 12.75 -0.19
N GLN A 87 -4.91 13.27 0.22
CA GLN A 87 -5.42 14.57 -0.22
C GLN A 87 -5.06 15.72 0.74
N ALA A 88 -5.06 15.46 2.05
CA ALA A 88 -4.90 16.47 3.09
C ALA A 88 -3.48 16.51 3.68
N ASP A 89 -2.85 15.34 3.84
CA ASP A 89 -1.61 15.16 4.60
C ASP A 89 -0.47 14.64 3.72
N CYS A 90 -0.48 15.03 2.44
CA CYS A 90 0.55 14.61 1.50
C CYS A 90 1.87 15.36 1.75
N PRO A 91 3.00 14.67 2.00
CA PRO A 91 4.32 15.29 2.06
C PRO A 91 4.68 15.97 0.73
N LYS A 92 5.30 17.16 0.80
CA LYS A 92 5.64 17.98 -0.38
C LYS A 92 6.44 17.21 -1.45
N ASN A 93 7.34 16.33 -1.02
CA ASN A 93 8.23 15.59 -1.93
C ASN A 93 7.58 14.33 -2.52
N SER A 94 6.41 13.91 -2.03
CA SER A 94 5.74 12.66 -2.43
C SER A 94 4.43 12.92 -3.18
N ALA A 95 4.26 14.12 -3.74
CA ALA A 95 3.04 14.55 -4.42
C ALA A 95 2.62 13.61 -5.57
N ARG A 96 3.59 13.04 -6.29
CA ARG A 96 3.31 12.07 -7.35
C ARG A 96 2.72 10.78 -6.78
N LEU A 97 3.36 10.22 -5.76
CA LEU A 97 2.90 9.00 -5.10
C LEU A 97 1.52 9.19 -4.45
N CYS A 98 1.28 10.31 -3.75
CA CYS A 98 -0.04 10.62 -3.18
C CYS A 98 -1.15 10.65 -4.24
N LYS A 99 -0.88 11.26 -5.42
CA LYS A 99 -1.85 11.28 -6.53
C LYS A 99 -2.18 9.87 -7.03
N GLU A 100 -1.16 9.02 -7.17
CA GLU A 100 -1.34 7.62 -7.59
C GLU A 100 -2.14 6.83 -6.54
N ILE A 101 -1.79 6.96 -5.25
CA ILE A 101 -2.53 6.34 -4.14
C ILE A 101 -3.99 6.79 -4.13
N ALA A 102 -4.25 8.11 -4.18
CA ALA A 102 -5.61 8.64 -4.17
C ALA A 102 -6.43 8.14 -5.37
N ALA A 103 -5.84 8.05 -6.56
CA ALA A 103 -6.50 7.52 -7.74
C ALA A 103 -6.87 6.04 -7.57
N ARG A 104 -5.97 5.22 -7.01
CA ARG A 104 -6.25 3.80 -6.73
C ARG A 104 -7.30 3.62 -5.65
N SER A 105 -7.27 4.40 -4.57
CA SER A 105 -8.29 4.35 -3.52
C SER A 105 -9.67 4.73 -4.06
N LYS A 106 -9.77 5.80 -4.85
CA LYS A 106 -11.04 6.18 -5.51
C LYS A 106 -11.58 5.08 -6.42
N ARG A 107 -10.71 4.45 -7.22
CA ARG A 107 -11.10 3.35 -8.10
C ARG A 107 -11.66 2.17 -7.29
N ALA A 108 -10.99 1.79 -6.21
CA ALA A 108 -11.45 0.70 -5.33
C ALA A 108 -12.80 1.03 -4.67
N LEU A 109 -12.97 2.24 -4.15
CA LEU A 109 -14.22 2.72 -3.54
C LEU A 109 -15.38 2.81 -4.55
N ASN A 110 -15.11 3.20 -5.80
CA ASN A 110 -16.15 3.31 -6.82
C ASN A 110 -16.58 1.95 -7.38
N GLY A 111 -15.68 0.97 -7.48
CA GLY A 111 -16.02 -0.39 -7.92
C GLY A 111 -16.85 -1.19 -6.90
N LYS A 112 -17.15 -0.60 -5.75
CA LYS A 112 -17.97 -1.15 -4.67
C LYS A 112 -19.43 -0.72 -4.71
N LYS A 113 -19.76 0.32 -5.47
CA LYS A 113 -21.14 0.80 -5.70
C LYS A 113 -21.82 -0.04 -6.76
#